data_AF-A0A8C7PUB1-F1
#
_entry.id   AF-A0A8C7PUB1-F1
#
_cell.length_a   1.000
_cell.length_b   1.000
_cell.length_c   1.000
_cell.angle_alpha   90.00
_cell.angle_beta   90.00
_cell.angle_gamma   90.00
#
_symmetry.space_group_name_H-M   'P 1'
#
loop_
_entity.id
_entity.type
_entity.pdbx_description
1 polymer ?
#
loop_
_entity_poly.entity_id
_entity_poly.type
_entity_poly.pdbx_seq_one_letter_code
_entity_poly.pdbx_strand_id
1 'polypeptide(L)'
;MTGRTRRSTIGPTPAGGNSKQANGSKQSSAGEKTPSHPSHSNGKVKKEKQVCHVLQESLLSSASGYSNYRGILNWCVVMLVLSNARLFLENLLKYGILVDPVQVVSLFLKDPYSWPAPCLVIGIYLNLLPLWHANCIIVVGTISETTGTFLYLVNLTTLLCFPSATVLTLTSMTPAGGVFALGVYTILFMKLYSYKDVNMWCREIRHTKAHIYYFVFAPTLCYELNFPRSPRIRKSFLLRRLFEMLFFIQLLIGLVQQWIVPTIQNSMKPFQDMDFSRMMERMLKLAVPNHLIWLIFFYWFFHSSMNFVAELMQFGDREFYRDWWNSETVTYFWSNWNIPVHKWCLRHFYKPIMRRGVNKWVAQTAVFLVSAFFHEYLVSVPLKMFRLWAFMGMMSQIPLAWFVGRFLRGNHGNAAVWISLIIGQPVAVLMYVHDYYVIHYMSQS
;
A
#
# COMPACT_ATOMS: atom_id res chain seq x y z
N MET A 1 -65.38 18.47 8.53
CA MET A 1 -64.95 19.52 9.48
C MET A 1 -63.42 19.50 9.52
N THR A 2 -62.66 20.22 8.67
CA THR A 2 -62.25 21.65 8.75
C THR A 2 -61.65 22.02 10.12
N GLY A 3 -60.41 22.52 10.30
CA GLY A 3 -59.39 23.08 9.40
C GLY A 3 -57.94 22.75 9.85
N ARG A 4 -56.89 22.86 9.00
CA ARG A 4 -56.16 24.08 8.53
C ARG A 4 -55.69 24.95 9.71
N THR A 5 -54.45 25.39 9.93
CA THR A 5 -53.19 25.62 9.17
C THR A 5 -52.14 26.02 10.24
N ARG A 6 -50.80 25.89 10.15
CA ARG A 6 -49.86 26.64 9.29
C ARG A 6 -48.41 26.21 9.62
N ARG A 7 -47.54 26.30 8.62
CA ARG A 7 -46.09 26.00 8.60
C ARG A 7 -45.32 27.33 8.67
N SER A 8 -44.19 27.42 9.38
CA SER A 8 -43.03 28.23 8.97
C SER A 8 -41.74 27.86 9.72
N THR A 9 -40.67 27.77 8.93
CA THR A 9 -39.25 27.47 9.15
C THR A 9 -38.46 28.53 9.94
N ILE A 10 -37.32 28.15 10.57
CA ILE A 10 -35.94 28.71 10.39
C ILE A 10 -34.94 28.09 11.43
N GLY A 11 -33.81 27.53 10.92
CA GLY A 11 -32.41 27.74 11.36
C GLY A 11 -31.87 27.26 12.74
N PRO A 12 -30.67 26.64 12.82
CA PRO A 12 -30.13 26.03 14.05
C PRO A 12 -29.02 26.83 14.76
N THR A 13 -28.88 26.66 16.08
CA THR A 13 -27.60 26.83 16.81
C THR A 13 -27.70 26.14 18.18
N PRO A 14 -26.75 25.28 18.57
CA PRO A 14 -26.58 24.93 19.98
C PRO A 14 -25.22 25.41 20.49
N ALA A 15 -25.28 26.28 21.49
CA ALA A 15 -24.18 26.56 22.41
C ALA A 15 -24.41 25.73 23.70
N GLY A 16 -23.31 25.26 24.29
CA GLY A 16 -23.26 24.89 25.72
C GLY A 16 -23.07 23.41 26.00
N GLY A 17 -21.95 23.07 26.64
CA GLY A 17 -21.68 21.74 27.17
C GLY A 17 -20.37 21.64 27.95
N ASN A 18 -20.41 22.06 29.21
CA ASN A 18 -19.37 21.85 30.23
C ASN A 18 -18.95 20.37 30.38
N SER A 19 -17.68 20.10 30.74
CA SER A 19 -17.35 19.32 31.95
C SER A 19 -15.84 19.15 32.23
N LYS A 20 -15.48 19.56 33.46
CA LYS A 20 -14.63 18.88 34.45
C LYS A 20 -13.17 18.50 34.09
N GLN A 21 -12.24 19.28 34.65
CA GLN A 21 -10.89 18.83 35.01
C GLN A 21 -10.82 18.55 36.52
N ALA A 22 -10.27 17.39 36.88
CA ALA A 22 -9.87 17.04 38.24
C ALA A 22 -8.37 16.69 38.25
N ASN A 23 -7.68 17.35 39.18
CA ASN A 23 -6.30 17.24 39.70
C ASN A 23 -5.37 16.07 39.30
N GLY A 24 -4.10 16.43 39.13
CA GLY A 24 -3.03 15.91 40.00
C GLY A 24 -1.69 15.54 39.35
N SER A 25 -0.65 16.37 39.52
CA SER A 25 0.62 16.00 40.20
C SER A 25 1.73 17.05 39.97
N LYS A 26 2.53 17.23 41.03
CA LYS A 26 3.52 18.28 41.30
C LYS A 26 4.84 18.05 40.53
N GLN A 27 5.54 19.14 40.19
CA GLN A 27 6.98 19.24 40.46
C GLN A 27 7.42 20.70 40.60
N SER A 28 8.26 20.91 41.62
CA SER A 28 8.75 22.16 42.18
C SER A 28 10.01 22.67 41.48
N SER A 29 10.18 23.98 41.37
CA SER A 29 11.51 24.61 41.48
C SER A 29 11.41 25.93 42.24
N ALA A 30 12.28 26.07 43.24
CA ALA A 30 12.42 27.20 44.14
C ALA A 30 13.50 28.19 43.65
N GLY A 31 13.48 29.40 44.23
CA GLY A 31 14.43 30.50 44.03
C GLY A 31 13.75 31.65 43.27
N GLU A 32 13.63 32.88 43.75
CA GLU A 32 14.49 33.67 44.64
C GLU A 32 13.67 34.88 45.17
N LYS A 33 13.89 35.29 46.42
CA LYS A 33 13.22 36.43 47.09
C LYS A 33 14.17 37.61 47.23
N THR A 34 13.68 38.84 47.02
CA THR A 34 14.16 40.08 47.70
C THR A 34 13.09 41.20 47.61
N PRO A 35 13.11 42.27 48.44
CA PRO A 35 12.05 42.47 49.44
C PRO A 35 11.16 43.72 49.24
N SER A 36 10.18 43.81 50.14
CA SER A 36 9.06 44.75 50.32
C SER A 36 9.38 46.25 50.42
N HIS A 37 8.45 47.10 49.94
CA HIS A 37 7.92 48.25 50.68
C HIS A 37 6.47 48.61 50.24
N PRO A 38 5.62 49.17 51.13
CA PRO A 38 4.17 49.21 50.96
C PRO A 38 3.59 50.58 50.57
N SER A 39 2.28 50.57 50.29
CA SER A 39 1.33 51.69 50.26
C SER A 39 1.44 52.72 49.12
N HIS A 40 0.44 52.73 48.24
CA HIS A 40 -0.65 53.72 48.31
C HIS A 40 -1.65 53.48 47.17
N SER A 41 -2.91 53.42 47.56
CA SER A 41 -4.07 53.48 46.68
C SER A 41 -4.05 54.77 45.88
N ASN A 42 -3.97 54.67 44.56
CA ASN A 42 -4.48 55.70 43.68
C ASN A 42 -5.05 55.05 42.43
N GLY A 43 -6.29 55.43 42.11
CA GLY A 43 -7.14 54.82 41.09
C GLY A 43 -6.41 54.62 39.77
N LYS A 44 -5.98 53.38 39.51
CA LYS A 44 -5.51 52.98 38.19
C LYS A 44 -6.72 52.49 37.43
N VAL A 45 -7.20 53.32 36.51
CA VAL A 45 -7.87 52.84 35.30
C VAL A 45 -7.06 51.63 34.83
N LYS A 46 -7.63 50.43 34.91
CA LYS A 46 -7.09 49.26 34.22
C LYS A 46 -7.14 49.64 32.73
N LYS A 47 -6.06 50.23 32.22
CA LYS A 47 -5.74 50.15 30.80
C LYS A 47 -5.57 48.66 30.57
N GLU A 48 -6.64 47.99 30.18
CA GLU A 48 -6.55 46.67 29.55
C GLU A 48 -5.53 46.84 28.44
N LYS A 49 -4.32 46.34 28.66
CA LYS A 49 -3.34 46.24 27.59
C LYS A 49 -3.96 45.24 26.62
N GLN A 50 -4.61 45.74 25.59
CA GLN A 50 -5.09 44.96 24.46
C GLN A 50 -3.85 44.47 23.70
N VAL A 51 -3.18 43.47 24.25
CA VAL A 51 -2.00 42.86 23.62
C VAL A 51 -2.52 41.90 22.56
N CYS A 52 -2.42 42.29 21.29
CA CYS A 52 -2.83 41.47 20.13
C CYS A 52 -1.71 40.54 19.64
N HIS A 53 -0.48 40.74 20.12
CA HIS A 53 0.69 39.96 19.70
C HIS A 53 1.09 38.95 20.78
N VAL A 54 1.23 37.69 20.38
CA VAL A 54 1.66 36.59 21.23
C VAL A 54 2.94 36.00 20.63
N LEU A 55 3.87 35.58 21.48
CA LEU A 55 5.03 34.80 21.04
C LEU A 55 4.51 33.48 20.47
N GLN A 56 4.61 33.33 19.15
CA GLN A 56 4.15 32.16 18.42
C GLN A 56 5.09 31.89 17.26
N GLU A 57 5.33 30.62 16.99
CA GLU A 57 6.10 30.17 15.84
C GLU A 57 5.24 30.22 14.57
N SER A 58 5.89 30.42 13.42
CA SER A 58 5.20 30.31 12.13
C SER A 58 4.68 28.88 11.93
N LEU A 59 3.50 28.71 11.32
CA LEU A 59 2.86 27.39 11.21
C LEU A 59 3.73 26.36 10.47
N LEU A 60 4.53 26.77 9.49
CA LEU A 60 5.41 25.86 8.74
C LEU A 60 6.79 25.70 9.39
N SER A 61 7.08 26.41 10.49
CA SER A 61 8.31 26.19 11.26
C SER A 61 8.29 24.80 11.88
N SER A 62 9.44 24.12 11.89
CA SER A 62 9.56 22.78 12.50
C SER A 62 9.19 22.75 13.99
N ALA A 63 9.30 23.88 14.68
CA ALA A 63 8.95 24.04 16.09
C ALA A 63 7.45 24.24 16.37
N SER A 64 6.62 24.46 15.32
CA SER A 64 5.19 24.77 15.48
C SER A 64 4.33 23.56 15.86
N GLY A 65 4.79 22.35 15.56
CA GLY A 65 4.03 21.11 15.74
C GLY A 65 2.81 20.97 14.81
N TYR A 66 2.66 21.84 13.79
CA TYR A 66 1.52 21.81 12.87
C TYR A 66 1.57 20.59 11.94
N SER A 67 0.47 19.83 11.88
CA SER A 67 0.39 18.56 11.14
C SER A 67 -0.81 18.47 10.18
N ASN A 68 -1.68 19.48 10.11
CA ASN A 68 -2.92 19.41 9.35
C ASN A 68 -2.76 19.93 7.90
N TYR A 69 -2.26 19.09 7.00
CA TYR A 69 -2.04 19.45 5.59
C TYR A 69 -3.19 19.07 4.64
N ARG A 70 -4.42 18.88 5.16
CA ARG A 70 -5.58 18.45 4.35
C ARG A 70 -5.89 19.41 3.19
N GLY A 71 -5.71 20.71 3.41
CA GLY A 71 -5.89 21.72 2.36
C GLY A 71 -4.93 21.54 1.18
N ILE A 72 -3.66 21.22 1.47
CA ILE A 72 -2.64 20.96 0.44
C ILE A 72 -3.00 19.70 -0.34
N LEU A 73 -3.44 18.64 0.33
CA LEU A 73 -3.89 17.42 -0.36
C LEU A 73 -5.06 17.70 -1.31
N ASN A 74 -6.06 18.48 -0.86
CA ASN A 74 -7.18 18.87 -1.70
C ASN A 74 -6.71 19.71 -2.90
N TRP A 75 -5.77 20.63 -2.69
CA TRP A 75 -5.19 21.42 -3.76
C TRP A 75 -4.44 20.55 -4.78
N CYS A 76 -3.62 19.59 -4.35
CA CYS A 76 -2.95 18.64 -5.24
C CYS A 76 -3.97 17.85 -6.09
N VAL A 77 -5.06 17.39 -5.49
CA VAL A 77 -6.13 16.67 -6.21
C VAL A 77 -6.78 17.58 -7.26
N VAL A 78 -7.10 18.83 -6.89
CA VAL A 78 -7.69 19.80 -7.81
C VAL A 78 -6.74 20.09 -8.98
N MET A 79 -5.47 20.35 -8.71
CA MET A 79 -4.46 20.61 -9.75
C MET A 79 -4.31 19.41 -10.68
N LEU A 80 -4.25 18.20 -10.13
CA LEU A 80 -4.12 16.97 -10.92
C LEU A 80 -5.33 16.73 -11.81
N VAL A 81 -6.54 17.01 -11.31
CA VAL A 81 -7.77 16.93 -12.10
C VAL A 81 -7.76 18.02 -13.17
N LEU A 82 -7.49 19.28 -12.85
CA LEU A 82 -7.54 20.36 -13.84
C LEU A 82 -6.49 20.21 -14.95
N SER A 83 -5.28 19.76 -14.62
CA SER A 83 -4.22 19.56 -15.62
C SER A 83 -4.50 18.41 -16.57
N ASN A 84 -5.22 17.38 -16.13
CA ASN A 84 -5.45 16.15 -16.90
C ASN A 84 -6.90 15.97 -17.36
N ALA A 85 -7.85 16.78 -16.87
CA ALA A 85 -9.26 16.66 -17.20
C ALA A 85 -9.49 16.82 -18.70
N ARG A 86 -8.77 17.76 -19.33
CA ARG A 86 -8.80 17.93 -20.79
C ARG A 86 -8.37 16.66 -21.51
N LEU A 87 -7.21 16.11 -21.17
CA LEU A 87 -6.69 14.88 -21.80
C LEU A 87 -7.61 13.68 -21.56
N PHE A 88 -8.13 13.53 -20.34
CA PHE A 88 -9.08 12.47 -19.97
C PHE A 88 -10.38 12.59 -20.78
N LEU A 89 -10.95 13.80 -20.86
CA LEU A 89 -12.17 14.05 -21.62
C LEU A 89 -11.93 13.88 -23.13
N GLU A 90 -10.83 14.39 -23.68
CA GLU A 90 -10.47 14.18 -25.08
C GLU A 90 -10.33 12.69 -25.39
N ASN A 91 -9.68 11.91 -24.54
CA ASN A 91 -9.56 10.46 -24.73
C ASN A 91 -10.94 9.77 -24.66
N LEU A 92 -11.78 10.16 -23.70
CA LEU A 92 -13.12 9.59 -23.56
C LEU A 92 -14.05 9.97 -24.71
N LEU A 93 -13.94 11.19 -25.24
CA LEU A 93 -14.75 11.68 -26.36
C LEU A 93 -14.25 11.14 -27.71
N LYS A 94 -12.93 11.13 -27.93
CA LYS A 94 -12.31 10.72 -29.20
C LYS A 94 -12.38 9.22 -29.39
N TYR A 95 -12.11 8.46 -28.34
CA TYR A 95 -12.01 7.01 -28.42
C TYR A 95 -13.21 6.29 -27.81
N GLY A 96 -14.10 7.00 -27.10
CA GLY A 96 -15.19 6.37 -26.36
C GLY A 96 -14.67 5.44 -25.27
N ILE A 97 -15.52 4.50 -24.85
CA ILE A 97 -15.05 3.32 -24.13
C ILE A 97 -14.46 2.37 -25.17
N LEU A 98 -13.15 2.50 -25.43
CA LEU A 98 -12.41 1.65 -26.39
C LEU A 98 -12.52 0.15 -26.13
N VAL A 99 -12.76 -0.22 -24.88
CA VAL A 99 -12.81 -1.60 -24.44
C VAL A 99 -14.26 -2.02 -24.41
N ASP A 100 -14.71 -2.73 -25.44
CA ASP A 100 -15.97 -3.45 -25.37
C ASP A 100 -15.80 -4.67 -24.45
N PRO A 101 -16.37 -4.67 -23.22
CA PRO A 101 -16.19 -5.77 -22.29
C PRO A 101 -16.80 -7.06 -22.81
N VAL A 102 -17.89 -6.97 -23.60
CA VAL A 102 -18.56 -8.14 -24.17
C VAL A 102 -17.71 -8.75 -25.27
N GLN A 103 -17.10 -7.93 -26.13
CA GLN A 103 -16.18 -8.40 -27.16
C GLN A 103 -14.90 -9.01 -26.55
N VAL A 104 -14.32 -8.42 -25.50
CA VAL A 104 -13.14 -8.99 -24.82
C VAL A 104 -13.47 -10.37 -24.24
N VAL A 105 -14.62 -10.52 -23.58
CA VAL A 105 -15.07 -11.82 -23.06
C VAL A 105 -15.34 -12.80 -24.20
N SER A 106 -15.98 -12.36 -25.29
CA SER A 106 -16.23 -13.19 -26.46
C SER A 106 -14.94 -13.67 -27.13
N LEU A 107 -13.94 -12.79 -27.27
CA LEU A 107 -12.63 -13.12 -27.80
C LEU A 107 -11.90 -14.13 -26.92
N PHE A 108 -11.96 -13.93 -25.60
CA PHE A 108 -11.40 -14.86 -24.63
C PHE A 108 -12.07 -16.25 -24.68
N LEU A 109 -13.39 -16.30 -24.82
CA LEU A 109 -14.12 -17.57 -24.93
C LEU A 109 -13.88 -18.27 -26.28
N LYS A 110 -13.57 -17.52 -27.33
CA LYS A 110 -13.26 -18.06 -28.66
C LYS A 110 -11.91 -18.76 -28.71
N ASP A 111 -10.88 -18.17 -28.08
CA ASP A 111 -9.56 -18.77 -27.97
C ASP A 111 -8.91 -18.48 -26.60
N PRO A 112 -9.22 -19.26 -25.56
CA PRO A 112 -8.72 -19.02 -24.21
C PRO A 112 -7.20 -19.20 -24.11
N TYR A 113 -6.61 -20.11 -24.91
CA TYR A 113 -5.17 -20.40 -24.85
C TYR A 113 -4.31 -19.25 -25.38
N SER A 114 -4.86 -18.38 -26.23
CA SER A 114 -4.19 -17.15 -26.65
C SER A 114 -4.01 -16.12 -25.54
N TRP A 115 -4.79 -16.20 -24.45
CA TRP A 115 -4.73 -15.32 -23.28
C TRP A 115 -4.37 -16.11 -22.01
N PRO A 116 -3.09 -16.51 -21.84
CA PRO A 116 -2.68 -17.40 -20.75
C PRO A 116 -2.82 -16.78 -19.36
N ALA A 117 -2.74 -15.45 -19.21
CA ALA A 117 -2.85 -14.78 -17.92
C ALA A 117 -4.26 -14.92 -17.27
N PRO A 118 -5.37 -14.56 -17.94
CA PRO A 118 -6.72 -14.86 -17.44
C PRO A 118 -6.94 -16.36 -17.17
N CYS A 119 -6.45 -17.25 -18.03
CA CYS A 119 -6.54 -18.71 -17.81
C CYS A 119 -5.83 -19.14 -16.51
N LEU A 120 -4.63 -18.63 -16.25
CA LEU A 120 -3.93 -18.87 -14.98
C LEU A 120 -4.72 -18.37 -13.79
N VAL A 121 -5.31 -17.17 -13.88
CA VAL A 121 -6.13 -16.60 -12.80
C VAL A 121 -7.38 -17.45 -12.54
N ILE A 122 -8.04 -17.98 -13.57
CA ILE A 122 -9.14 -18.93 -13.40
C ILE A 122 -8.62 -20.26 -12.81
N GLY A 123 -7.42 -20.68 -13.17
CA GLY A 123 -6.74 -21.87 -12.63
C GLY A 123 -6.52 -21.87 -11.11
N ILE A 124 -6.67 -20.71 -10.44
CA ILE A 124 -6.65 -20.60 -8.98
C ILE A 124 -7.63 -21.55 -8.29
N TYR A 125 -8.81 -21.79 -8.89
CA TYR A 125 -9.81 -22.69 -8.32
C TYR A 125 -9.30 -24.13 -8.15
N LEU A 126 -8.35 -24.57 -9.01
CA LEU A 126 -7.71 -25.88 -8.91
C LEU A 126 -6.87 -26.02 -7.63
N ASN A 127 -6.35 -24.92 -7.07
CA ASN A 127 -5.60 -24.94 -5.82
C ASN A 127 -6.51 -24.69 -4.60
N LEU A 128 -7.58 -23.91 -4.78
CA LEU A 128 -8.52 -23.56 -3.71
C LEU A 128 -9.37 -24.75 -3.25
N LEU A 129 -9.92 -25.53 -4.19
CA LEU A 129 -10.82 -26.64 -3.88
C LEU A 129 -10.12 -27.76 -3.08
N PRO A 130 -8.94 -28.28 -3.48
CA PRO A 130 -8.25 -29.33 -2.71
C PRO A 130 -7.92 -28.88 -1.29
N LEU A 131 -7.59 -27.60 -1.09
CA LEU A 131 -7.28 -27.06 0.24
C LEU A 131 -8.52 -27.04 1.14
N TRP A 132 -9.65 -26.62 0.59
CA TRP A 132 -10.92 -26.64 1.30
C TRP A 132 -11.36 -28.08 1.63
N HIS A 133 -11.27 -28.99 0.66
CA HIS A 133 -11.57 -30.41 0.87
C HIS A 133 -10.63 -31.03 1.93
N ALA A 134 -9.31 -30.79 1.85
CA ALA A 134 -8.37 -31.24 2.86
C ALA A 134 -8.73 -30.70 4.25
N ASN A 135 -9.11 -29.41 4.36
CA ASN A 135 -9.56 -28.84 5.62
C ASN A 135 -10.80 -29.57 6.17
N CYS A 136 -11.82 -29.79 5.33
CA CYS A 136 -13.03 -30.51 5.72
C CYS A 136 -12.74 -31.95 6.19
N ILE A 137 -11.90 -32.68 5.46
CA ILE A 137 -11.57 -34.08 5.77
C ILE A 137 -10.82 -34.18 7.11
N ILE A 138 -9.91 -33.25 7.41
CA ILE A 138 -9.22 -33.25 8.70
C ILE A 138 -10.18 -32.85 9.83
N VAL A 139 -11.15 -31.96 9.61
CA VAL A 139 -12.19 -31.64 10.62
C VAL A 139 -13.08 -32.84 10.92
N VAL A 140 -13.41 -33.65 9.90
CA VAL A 140 -14.20 -34.88 10.05
C VAL A 140 -13.39 -36.00 10.72
N GLY A 141 -12.06 -35.84 10.86
CA GLY A 141 -11.19 -36.79 11.52
C GLY A 141 -10.76 -37.98 10.66
N THR A 142 -10.98 -37.93 9.35
CA THR A 142 -10.63 -39.03 8.42
C THR A 142 -9.13 -39.09 8.12
N ILE A 143 -8.41 -37.96 8.22
CA ILE A 143 -6.97 -37.85 7.91
C ILE A 143 -6.22 -37.31 9.13
N SER A 144 -5.01 -37.83 9.38
CA SER A 144 -4.12 -37.36 10.44
C SER A 144 -3.61 -35.93 10.18
N GLU A 145 -3.29 -35.19 11.25
CA GLU A 145 -2.80 -33.81 11.14
C GLU A 145 -1.47 -33.69 10.39
N THR A 146 -0.60 -34.71 10.51
CA THR A 146 0.68 -34.77 9.80
C THR A 146 0.48 -34.86 8.29
N THR A 147 -0.39 -35.78 7.85
CA THR A 147 -0.75 -35.93 6.44
C THR A 147 -1.46 -34.68 5.92
N GLY A 148 -2.35 -34.08 6.71
CA GLY A 148 -2.99 -32.80 6.37
C GLY A 148 -1.96 -31.68 6.16
N THR A 149 -1.00 -31.54 7.09
CA THR A 149 0.08 -30.55 7.01
C THR A 149 0.94 -30.72 5.77
N PHE A 150 1.25 -31.97 5.40
CA PHE A 150 1.98 -32.31 4.18
C PHE A 150 1.20 -31.92 2.92
N LEU A 151 -0.10 -32.26 2.83
CA LEU A 151 -0.95 -31.87 1.72
C LEU A 151 -1.05 -30.35 1.56
N TYR A 152 -1.15 -29.61 2.66
CA TYR A 152 -1.10 -28.15 2.63
C TYR A 152 0.24 -27.63 2.09
N LEU A 153 1.36 -28.22 2.50
CA LEU A 153 2.68 -27.81 2.04
C LEU A 153 2.83 -28.03 0.53
N VAL A 154 2.42 -29.19 0.03
CA VAL A 154 2.44 -29.51 -1.40
C VAL A 154 1.61 -28.48 -2.18
N ASN A 155 0.38 -28.19 -1.73
CA ASN A 155 -0.48 -27.21 -2.40
C ASN A 155 0.12 -25.79 -2.39
N LEU A 156 0.64 -25.34 -1.25
CA LEU A 156 1.30 -24.04 -1.14
C LEU A 156 2.54 -23.93 -2.04
N THR A 157 3.32 -25.00 -2.19
CA THR A 157 4.45 -25.05 -3.14
C THR A 157 3.96 -25.00 -4.58
N THR A 158 2.95 -25.79 -4.94
CA THR A 158 2.34 -25.76 -6.28
C THR A 158 1.81 -24.37 -6.64
N LEU A 159 1.21 -23.65 -5.69
CA LEU A 159 0.72 -22.28 -5.87
C LEU A 159 1.80 -21.26 -6.29
N LEU A 160 3.06 -21.49 -5.92
CA LEU A 160 4.16 -20.64 -6.35
C LEU A 160 4.84 -21.18 -7.61
N CYS A 161 5.15 -22.49 -7.63
CA CYS A 161 5.94 -23.08 -8.72
C CYS A 161 5.16 -23.20 -10.03
N PHE A 162 3.87 -23.56 -9.99
CA PHE A 162 3.05 -23.74 -11.18
C PHE A 162 2.91 -22.47 -12.03
N PRO A 163 2.39 -21.34 -11.49
CA PRO A 163 2.25 -20.13 -12.30
C PRO A 163 3.60 -19.57 -12.75
N SER A 164 4.66 -19.70 -11.95
CA SER A 164 5.99 -19.27 -12.38
C SER A 164 6.53 -20.10 -13.54
N ALA A 165 6.34 -21.44 -13.50
CA ALA A 165 6.75 -22.31 -14.59
C ALA A 165 5.98 -21.95 -15.87
N THR A 166 4.66 -21.74 -15.77
CA THR A 166 3.83 -21.35 -16.92
C THR A 166 4.26 -20.01 -17.52
N VAL A 167 4.56 -18.99 -16.70
CA VAL A 167 5.02 -17.69 -17.19
C VAL A 167 6.38 -17.79 -17.90
N LEU A 168 7.27 -18.66 -17.42
CA LEU A 168 8.59 -18.86 -18.04
C LEU A 168 8.50 -19.63 -19.36
N THR A 169 7.72 -20.72 -19.40
CA THR A 169 7.62 -21.61 -20.56
C THR A 169 6.77 -21.03 -21.69
N LEU A 170 5.67 -20.34 -21.37
CA LEU A 170 4.82 -19.76 -22.40
C LEU A 170 5.44 -18.49 -22.98
N THR A 171 5.60 -18.47 -24.29
CA THR A 171 6.10 -17.31 -25.06
C THR A 171 5.00 -16.28 -25.32
N SER A 172 3.72 -16.70 -25.33
CA SER A 172 2.56 -15.81 -25.49
C SER A 172 2.22 -14.97 -24.26
N MET A 173 2.88 -15.22 -23.12
CA MET A 173 2.65 -14.47 -21.89
C MET A 173 3.27 -13.06 -21.97
N THR A 174 2.45 -12.03 -21.80
CA THR A 174 2.95 -10.65 -21.69
C THR A 174 3.54 -10.39 -20.30
N PRO A 175 4.59 -9.56 -20.16
CA PRO A 175 5.17 -9.25 -18.86
C PRO A 175 4.15 -8.67 -17.86
N ALA A 176 3.27 -7.76 -18.32
CA ALA A 176 2.22 -7.19 -17.49
C ALA A 176 1.19 -8.24 -17.03
N GLY A 177 0.78 -9.15 -17.93
CA GLY A 177 -0.09 -10.28 -17.59
C GLY A 177 0.55 -11.26 -16.62
N GLY A 178 1.86 -11.51 -16.77
CA GLY A 178 2.67 -12.32 -15.87
C GLY A 178 2.74 -11.72 -14.46
N VAL A 179 3.11 -10.45 -14.32
CA VAL A 179 3.13 -9.75 -13.01
C VAL A 179 1.75 -9.82 -12.35
N PHE A 180 0.67 -9.58 -13.11
CA PHE A 180 -0.69 -9.65 -12.59
C PHE A 180 -1.04 -11.06 -12.08
N ALA A 181 -0.81 -12.09 -12.90
CA ALA A 181 -1.10 -13.47 -12.50
C ALA A 181 -0.28 -13.90 -11.28
N LEU A 182 1.04 -13.71 -11.28
CA LEU A 182 1.90 -14.05 -10.14
C LEU A 182 1.53 -13.27 -8.88
N GLY A 183 1.12 -12.00 -9.01
CA GLY A 183 0.62 -11.19 -7.91
C GLY A 183 -0.63 -11.80 -7.27
N VAL A 184 -1.60 -12.23 -8.07
CA VAL A 184 -2.82 -12.88 -7.56
C VAL A 184 -2.47 -14.21 -6.87
N TYR A 185 -1.60 -15.04 -7.45
CA TYR A 185 -1.15 -16.29 -6.83
C TYR A 185 -0.38 -16.07 -5.52
N THR A 186 0.44 -15.02 -5.45
CA THR A 186 1.17 -14.64 -4.22
C THR A 186 0.21 -14.21 -3.12
N ILE A 187 -0.79 -13.38 -3.44
CA ILE A 187 -1.85 -12.98 -2.50
C ILE A 187 -2.60 -14.21 -2.00
N LEU A 188 -2.95 -15.13 -2.90
CA LEU A 188 -3.64 -16.36 -2.55
C LEU A 188 -2.77 -17.27 -1.66
N PHE A 189 -1.49 -17.44 -1.98
CA PHE A 189 -0.53 -18.16 -1.14
C PHE A 189 -0.53 -17.62 0.30
N MET A 190 -0.42 -16.29 0.47
CA MET A 190 -0.42 -15.66 1.79
C MET A 190 -1.75 -15.89 2.53
N LYS A 191 -2.87 -15.76 1.84
CA LYS A 191 -4.21 -16.03 2.40
C LYS A 191 -4.32 -17.49 2.84
N LEU A 192 -3.98 -18.44 1.99
CA LEU A 192 -4.11 -19.87 2.27
C LEU A 192 -3.16 -20.33 3.37
N TYR A 193 -1.95 -19.75 3.46
CA TYR A 193 -1.06 -19.94 4.59
C TYR A 193 -1.73 -19.49 5.89
N SER A 194 -2.31 -18.29 5.90
CA SER A 194 -3.01 -17.75 7.07
C SER A 194 -4.22 -18.60 7.46
N TYR A 195 -4.98 -19.07 6.46
CA TYR A 195 -6.14 -19.95 6.67
C TYR A 195 -5.72 -21.26 7.32
N LYS A 196 -4.64 -21.90 6.87
CA LYS A 196 -4.09 -23.11 7.50
C LYS A 196 -3.72 -22.85 8.96
N ASP A 197 -2.89 -21.84 9.20
CA ASP A 197 -2.34 -21.53 10.53
C ASP A 197 -3.45 -21.26 11.56
N VAL A 198 -4.46 -20.48 11.17
CA VAL A 198 -5.58 -20.14 12.05
C VAL A 198 -6.52 -21.32 12.25
N ASN A 199 -6.80 -22.14 11.24
CA ASN A 199 -7.63 -23.33 11.43
C ASN A 199 -6.95 -24.40 12.28
N MET A 200 -5.63 -24.57 12.16
CA MET A 200 -4.86 -25.43 13.07
C MET A 200 -5.04 -24.97 14.53
N TRP A 201 -4.83 -23.68 14.78
CA TRP A 201 -5.01 -23.10 16.11
C TRP A 201 -6.46 -23.18 16.63
N CYS A 202 -7.48 -22.92 15.79
CA CYS A 202 -8.88 -23.00 16.20
C CYS A 202 -9.33 -24.42 16.55
N ARG A 203 -8.72 -25.45 15.96
CA ARG A 203 -9.02 -26.85 16.26
C ARG A 203 -8.48 -27.26 17.63
N GLU A 204 -7.32 -26.76 18.02
CA GLU A 204 -6.81 -26.91 19.39
C GLU A 204 -7.81 -26.38 20.42
N ILE A 205 -8.59 -25.35 20.06
CA ILE A 205 -9.53 -24.63 20.96
C ILE A 205 -11.01 -25.01 20.69
N ARG A 206 -11.30 -26.02 19.85
CA ARG A 206 -12.64 -26.57 19.56
C ARG A 206 -13.72 -25.55 19.12
N HIS A 207 -13.36 -24.50 18.36
CA HIS A 207 -14.34 -23.60 17.71
C HIS A 207 -14.46 -23.89 16.20
N THR A 208 -15.67 -24.03 15.66
CA THR A 208 -15.87 -24.33 14.22
C THR A 208 -17.01 -23.55 13.56
N LYS A 209 -16.64 -22.74 12.56
CA LYS A 209 -17.29 -22.53 11.25
C LYS A 209 -16.38 -21.62 10.41
N ALA A 210 -15.90 -22.11 9.26
CA ALA A 210 -14.94 -21.39 8.42
C ALA A 210 -15.51 -21.07 7.03
N HIS A 211 -15.73 -19.78 6.74
CA HIS A 211 -16.15 -19.32 5.41
C HIS A 211 -14.92 -18.87 4.58
N ILE A 212 -14.34 -19.79 3.81
CA ILE A 212 -13.14 -19.52 3.00
C ILE A 212 -13.44 -18.55 1.83
N TYR A 213 -14.60 -18.68 1.18
CA TYR A 213 -14.94 -17.90 -0.01
C TYR A 213 -14.97 -16.39 0.24
N TYR A 214 -15.54 -15.97 1.37
CA TYR A 214 -15.53 -14.55 1.76
C TYR A 214 -14.10 -14.04 1.95
N PHE A 215 -13.27 -14.81 2.64
CA PHE A 215 -11.89 -14.42 2.94
C PHE A 215 -11.01 -14.31 1.71
N VAL A 216 -11.20 -15.18 0.70
CA VAL A 216 -10.43 -15.11 -0.56
C VAL A 216 -10.56 -13.73 -1.21
N PHE A 217 -11.76 -13.16 -1.24
CA PHE A 217 -12.02 -11.84 -1.83
C PHE A 217 -11.89 -10.67 -0.86
N ALA A 218 -11.91 -10.90 0.46
CA ALA A 218 -11.73 -9.86 1.45
C ALA A 218 -10.35 -9.17 1.29
N PRO A 219 -10.25 -7.84 1.41
CA PRO A 219 -9.00 -7.10 1.21
C PRO A 219 -8.07 -7.18 2.43
N THR A 220 -7.84 -8.39 2.95
CA THR A 220 -6.94 -8.71 4.05
C THR A 220 -6.22 -10.03 3.78
N LEU A 221 -5.02 -10.18 4.33
CA LEU A 221 -4.20 -11.40 4.19
C LEU A 221 -4.25 -12.27 5.45
N CYS A 222 -4.74 -11.75 6.57
CA CYS A 222 -4.89 -12.50 7.81
C CYS A 222 -6.31 -13.06 7.92
N TYR A 223 -6.43 -14.38 8.02
CA TYR A 223 -7.69 -15.05 8.25
C TYR A 223 -8.15 -14.87 9.69
N GLU A 224 -9.43 -14.60 9.87
CA GLU A 224 -10.10 -14.57 11.17
C GLU A 224 -11.47 -15.23 11.03
N LEU A 225 -11.97 -15.81 12.13
CA LEU A 225 -13.27 -16.48 12.17
C LEU A 225 -14.41 -15.50 11.88
N ASN A 226 -14.35 -14.33 12.52
CA ASN A 226 -15.38 -13.30 12.46
C ASN A 226 -14.77 -11.98 12.01
N PHE A 227 -14.98 -11.61 10.76
CA PHE A 227 -14.52 -10.32 10.25
C PHE A 227 -15.49 -9.20 10.66
N PRO A 228 -14.98 -8.00 11.01
CA PRO A 228 -15.84 -6.84 11.21
C PRO A 228 -16.58 -6.52 9.91
N ARG A 229 -17.90 -6.32 9.98
CA ARG A 229 -18.77 -6.05 8.83
C ARG A 229 -19.33 -4.63 8.87
N SER A 230 -19.41 -4.00 7.69
CA SER A 230 -20.14 -2.74 7.51
C SER A 230 -21.65 -3.03 7.42
N PRO A 231 -22.53 -2.20 8.03
CA PRO A 231 -23.96 -2.48 8.08
C PRO A 231 -24.66 -2.40 6.72
N ARG A 232 -24.15 -1.59 5.79
CA ARG A 232 -24.74 -1.38 4.46
C ARG A 232 -23.69 -0.96 3.45
N ILE A 233 -23.99 -1.18 2.17
CA ILE A 233 -23.19 -0.68 1.04
C ILE A 233 -23.59 0.78 0.75
N ARG A 234 -22.62 1.70 0.83
CA ARG A 234 -22.77 3.12 0.54
C ARG A 234 -22.49 3.36 -0.95
N LYS A 235 -23.56 3.38 -1.76
CA LYS A 235 -23.47 3.53 -3.23
C LYS A 235 -22.69 4.78 -3.68
N SER A 236 -22.87 5.92 -3.01
CA SER A 236 -22.13 7.16 -3.34
C SER A 236 -20.63 7.04 -3.10
N PHE A 237 -20.24 6.40 -1.99
CA PHE A 237 -18.83 6.10 -1.69
C PHE A 237 -18.27 5.14 -2.75
N LEU A 238 -19.00 4.07 -3.07
CA LEU A 238 -18.60 3.08 -4.08
C LEU A 238 -18.40 3.71 -5.47
N LEU A 239 -19.35 4.53 -5.93
CA LEU A 239 -19.25 5.25 -7.21
C LEU A 239 -18.07 6.22 -7.21
N ARG A 240 -17.85 6.97 -6.13
CA ARG A 240 -16.68 7.84 -6.00
C ARG A 240 -15.37 7.06 -6.13
N ARG A 241 -15.26 5.91 -5.46
CA ARG A 241 -14.08 5.04 -5.55
C ARG A 241 -13.88 4.51 -6.98
N LEU A 242 -14.96 4.11 -7.66
CA LEU A 242 -14.92 3.65 -9.04
C LEU A 242 -14.40 4.75 -9.99
N PHE A 243 -14.93 5.98 -9.90
CA PHE A 243 -14.43 7.10 -10.70
C PHE A 243 -12.96 7.43 -10.42
N GLU A 244 -12.56 7.41 -9.15
CA GLU A 244 -11.14 7.59 -8.79
C GLU A 244 -10.27 6.48 -9.40
N MET A 245 -10.70 5.22 -9.35
CA MET A 245 -9.96 4.10 -9.98
C MET A 245 -9.79 4.29 -11.49
N LEU A 246 -10.86 4.68 -12.20
CA LEU A 246 -10.84 4.91 -13.64
C LEU A 246 -9.99 6.13 -14.02
N PHE A 247 -10.03 7.21 -13.23
CA PHE A 247 -9.21 8.39 -13.45
C PHE A 247 -7.72 8.08 -13.25
N PHE A 248 -7.36 7.44 -12.13
CA PHE A 248 -5.96 7.16 -11.82
C PHE A 248 -5.34 6.10 -12.73
N ILE A 249 -6.08 5.08 -13.18
CA ILE A 249 -5.53 4.12 -14.16
C ILE A 249 -5.24 4.79 -15.51
N GLN A 250 -6.12 5.69 -15.98
CA GLN A 250 -5.89 6.47 -17.20
C GLN A 250 -4.70 7.41 -17.05
N LEU A 251 -4.60 8.09 -15.90
CA LEU A 251 -3.46 8.94 -15.58
C LEU A 251 -2.14 8.16 -15.55
N LEU A 252 -2.11 6.96 -14.93
CA LEU A 252 -0.93 6.10 -14.91
C LEU A 252 -0.50 5.71 -16.32
N ILE A 253 -1.45 5.28 -17.17
CA ILE A 253 -1.17 4.93 -18.57
C ILE A 253 -0.61 6.16 -19.32
N GLY A 254 -1.24 7.32 -19.16
CA GLY A 254 -0.78 8.57 -19.76
C GLY A 254 0.64 8.95 -19.34
N LEU A 255 0.95 8.93 -18.04
CA LEU A 255 2.28 9.25 -17.52
C LEU A 255 3.35 8.27 -18.00
N VAL A 256 3.04 6.98 -18.05
CA VAL A 256 3.98 5.97 -18.58
C VAL A 256 4.25 6.22 -20.06
N GLN A 257 3.20 6.37 -20.87
CA GLN A 257 3.34 6.53 -22.33
C GLN A 257 3.99 7.86 -22.74
N GLN A 258 3.64 8.96 -22.07
CA GLN A 258 4.09 10.30 -22.46
C GLN A 258 5.40 10.72 -21.79
N TRP A 259 5.68 10.23 -20.57
CA TRP A 259 6.85 10.67 -19.80
C TRP A 259 7.92 9.59 -19.67
N ILE A 260 7.55 8.38 -19.23
CA ILE A 260 8.53 7.30 -19.00
C ILE A 260 9.09 6.77 -20.31
N VAL A 261 8.23 6.38 -21.27
CA VAL A 261 8.67 5.73 -22.52
C VAL A 261 9.65 6.61 -23.31
N PRO A 262 9.38 7.91 -23.58
CA PRO A 262 10.33 8.75 -24.31
C PRO A 262 11.63 9.00 -23.54
N THR A 263 11.56 9.10 -22.21
CA THR A 263 12.75 9.29 -21.37
C THR A 263 13.66 8.07 -21.43
N ILE A 264 13.09 6.86 -21.34
CA ILE A 264 13.82 5.60 -21.46
C ILE A 264 14.47 5.52 -22.84
N GLN A 265 13.70 5.69 -23.93
CA GLN A 265 14.21 5.63 -25.30
C GLN A 265 15.37 6.60 -25.53
N ASN A 266 15.28 7.83 -25.02
CA ASN A 266 16.36 8.82 -25.11
C ASN A 266 17.57 8.51 -24.22
N SER A 267 17.37 7.78 -23.12
CA SER A 267 18.45 7.38 -22.23
C SER A 267 19.27 6.20 -22.75
N MET A 268 18.72 5.38 -23.64
CA MET A 268 19.39 4.15 -24.11
C MET A 268 20.73 4.39 -24.81
N LYS A 269 20.87 5.51 -25.54
CA LYS A 269 22.13 5.86 -26.24
C LYS A 269 23.29 6.13 -25.26
N PRO A 270 23.17 7.07 -24.29
CA PRO A 270 24.22 7.31 -23.29
C PRO A 270 24.65 6.11 -22.44
N PHE A 271 23.78 5.09 -22.27
CA PHE A 271 24.13 3.87 -21.53
C PHE A 271 25.13 2.99 -22.28
N GLN A 272 25.11 3.01 -23.62
CA GLN A 272 26.04 2.25 -24.46
C GLN A 272 27.46 2.81 -24.39
N ASP A 273 27.57 4.13 -24.22
CA ASP A 273 28.85 4.85 -24.19
C ASP A 273 29.55 4.84 -22.81
N MET A 274 28.95 4.19 -21.79
CA MET A 274 29.46 4.10 -20.40
C MET A 274 29.85 5.44 -19.73
N ASP A 275 29.18 6.54 -20.08
CA ASP A 275 29.40 7.84 -19.44
C ASP A 275 28.65 7.93 -18.09
N PHE A 276 29.35 7.69 -16.97
CA PHE A 276 28.77 7.75 -15.61
C PHE A 276 28.03 9.06 -15.29
N SER A 277 28.56 10.21 -15.76
CA SER A 277 27.94 11.52 -15.54
C SER A 277 26.59 11.64 -16.25
N ARG A 278 26.52 11.18 -17.51
CA ARG A 278 25.27 11.17 -18.29
C ARG A 278 24.28 10.15 -17.73
N MET A 279 24.76 9.01 -17.26
CA MET A 279 23.94 8.00 -16.59
C MET A 279 23.24 8.57 -15.34
N MET A 280 23.98 9.30 -14.49
CA MET A 280 23.42 9.96 -13.30
C MET A 280 22.37 11.01 -13.66
N GLU A 281 22.65 11.85 -14.68
CA GLU A 281 21.70 12.86 -15.18
C GLU A 281 20.40 12.20 -15.68
N ARG A 282 20.50 11.11 -16.43
CA ARG A 282 19.33 10.38 -16.97
C ARG A 282 18.55 9.66 -15.87
N MET A 283 19.24 9.09 -14.89
CA MET A 283 18.61 8.48 -13.72
C MET A 283 17.77 9.50 -12.94
N LEU A 284 18.30 10.70 -12.70
CA LEU A 284 17.58 11.77 -12.00
C LEU A 284 16.35 12.25 -12.80
N LYS A 285 16.45 12.32 -14.14
CA LYS A 285 15.30 12.63 -15.01
C LYS A 285 14.21 11.57 -14.95
N LEU A 286 14.56 10.30 -14.74
CA LEU A 286 13.61 9.20 -14.58
C LEU A 286 13.05 9.11 -13.15
N ALA A 287 13.80 9.58 -12.15
CA ALA A 287 13.46 9.40 -10.74
C ALA A 287 12.14 10.07 -10.35
N VAL A 288 11.95 11.33 -10.78
CA VAL A 288 10.73 12.10 -10.49
C VAL A 288 9.47 11.47 -11.09
N PRO A 289 9.39 11.17 -12.41
CA PRO A 289 8.19 10.56 -12.97
C PRO A 289 7.93 9.15 -12.44
N ASN A 290 8.99 8.35 -12.20
CA ASN A 290 8.84 7.03 -11.58
C ASN A 290 8.22 7.14 -10.18
N HIS A 291 8.74 8.05 -9.36
CA HIS A 291 8.22 8.26 -8.01
C HIS A 291 6.76 8.72 -8.05
N LEU A 292 6.41 9.65 -8.94
CA LEU A 292 5.03 10.12 -9.10
C LEU A 292 4.07 8.98 -9.49
N ILE A 293 4.47 8.11 -10.42
CA ILE A 293 3.71 6.93 -10.83
C ILE A 293 3.49 5.99 -9.62
N TRP A 294 4.51 5.78 -8.79
CA TRP A 294 4.39 4.95 -7.58
C TRP A 294 3.44 5.56 -6.54
N LEU A 295 3.45 6.88 -6.35
CA LEU A 295 2.50 7.57 -5.46
C LEU A 295 1.06 7.43 -5.96
N ILE A 296 0.85 7.59 -7.27
CA ILE A 296 -0.46 7.42 -7.88
C ILE A 296 -0.90 5.97 -7.79
N PHE A 297 -0.01 5.01 -8.08
CA PHE A 297 -0.28 3.58 -7.94
C PHE A 297 -0.65 3.23 -6.51
N PHE A 298 0.06 3.77 -5.53
CA PHE A 298 -0.24 3.58 -4.11
C PHE A 298 -1.67 4.04 -3.79
N TYR A 299 -2.05 5.26 -4.18
CA TYR A 299 -3.40 5.77 -3.94
C TYR A 299 -4.45 4.95 -4.71
N TRP A 300 -4.21 4.64 -5.99
CA TRP A 300 -5.10 3.84 -6.82
C TRP A 300 -5.35 2.45 -6.24
N PHE A 301 -4.31 1.74 -5.81
CA PHE A 301 -4.41 0.37 -5.32
C PHE A 301 -4.87 0.33 -3.85
N PHE A 302 -4.06 0.86 -2.92
CA PHE A 302 -4.30 0.72 -1.47
C PHE A 302 -5.44 1.58 -0.95
N HIS A 303 -5.68 2.74 -1.55
CA HIS A 303 -6.80 3.58 -1.16
C HIS A 303 -8.04 3.26 -1.98
N SER A 304 -8.04 3.50 -3.28
CA SER A 304 -9.28 3.41 -4.07
C SER A 304 -9.75 1.97 -4.31
N SER A 305 -8.87 1.09 -4.82
CA SER A 305 -9.23 -0.29 -5.16
C SER A 305 -9.55 -1.13 -3.93
N MET A 306 -8.72 -1.10 -2.89
CA MET A 306 -9.00 -1.84 -1.67
C MET A 306 -10.25 -1.34 -0.93
N ASN A 307 -10.52 -0.03 -0.88
CA ASN A 307 -11.77 0.47 -0.31
C ASN A 307 -13.00 0.12 -1.16
N PHE A 308 -12.86 0.07 -2.49
CA PHE A 308 -13.92 -0.39 -3.37
C PHE A 308 -14.29 -1.85 -3.08
N VAL A 309 -13.28 -2.74 -3.03
CA VAL A 309 -13.48 -4.15 -2.68
C VAL A 309 -14.02 -4.29 -1.25
N ALA A 310 -13.50 -3.52 -0.29
CA ALA A 310 -13.99 -3.54 1.08
C ALA A 310 -15.46 -3.13 1.18
N GLU A 311 -15.88 -2.08 0.47
CA GLU A 311 -17.27 -1.63 0.47
C GLU A 311 -18.18 -2.66 -0.20
N LEU A 312 -17.77 -3.22 -1.35
CA LEU A 312 -18.52 -4.25 -2.07
C LEU A 312 -18.71 -5.50 -1.20
N MET A 313 -17.65 -5.92 -0.52
CA MET A 313 -17.66 -7.07 0.37
C MET A 313 -18.25 -6.75 1.76
N GLN A 314 -18.64 -5.51 2.06
CA GLN A 314 -19.03 -5.07 3.41
C GLN A 314 -17.98 -5.35 4.50
N PHE A 315 -16.70 -5.26 4.16
CA PHE A 315 -15.58 -5.39 5.09
C PHE A 315 -15.40 -4.09 5.91
N GLY A 316 -15.39 -4.22 7.23
CA GLY A 316 -15.36 -3.11 8.18
C GLY A 316 -13.95 -2.59 8.49
N ASP A 317 -12.94 -3.46 8.48
CA ASP A 317 -11.55 -3.05 8.69
C ASP A 317 -10.99 -2.44 7.39
N ARG A 318 -10.74 -1.13 7.39
CA ARG A 318 -10.26 -0.40 6.20
C ARG A 318 -8.91 0.24 6.42
N GLU A 319 -8.20 -0.23 7.44
CA GLU A 319 -6.84 0.20 7.77
C GLU A 319 -5.83 -0.53 6.87
N PHE A 320 -5.78 -0.13 5.60
CA PHE A 320 -4.85 -0.73 4.62
C PHE A 320 -3.44 -0.11 4.68
N TYR A 321 -3.35 1.11 5.19
CA TYR A 321 -2.11 1.88 5.35
C TYR A 321 -2.27 2.92 6.46
N ARG A 322 -1.15 3.42 6.97
CA ARG A 322 -1.07 4.53 7.94
C ARG A 322 -0.31 5.70 7.34
N ASP A 323 0.03 6.70 8.14
CA ASP A 323 0.71 7.95 7.75
C ASP A 323 2.20 7.75 7.45
N TRP A 324 2.51 6.83 6.54
CA TRP A 324 3.87 6.48 6.13
C TRP A 324 4.65 7.66 5.51
N TRP A 325 3.97 8.68 5.01
CA TRP A 325 4.59 9.92 4.49
C TRP A 325 5.25 10.77 5.59
N ASN A 326 4.82 10.61 6.85
CA ASN A 326 5.41 11.25 8.03
C ASN A 326 6.48 10.36 8.70
N SER A 327 6.96 9.31 8.03
CA SER A 327 7.93 8.38 8.60
C SER A 327 9.28 9.07 8.87
N GLU A 328 9.73 9.07 10.13
CA GLU A 328 11.07 9.55 10.49
C GLU A 328 12.16 8.48 10.31
N THR A 329 11.74 7.20 10.26
CA THR A 329 12.63 6.05 10.10
C THR A 329 12.15 5.15 8.97
N VAL A 330 13.11 4.51 8.30
CA VAL A 330 12.84 3.52 7.25
C VAL A 330 12.01 2.35 7.80
N THR A 331 12.24 1.96 9.06
CA THR A 331 11.46 0.91 9.72
C THR A 331 9.99 1.29 9.91
N TYR A 332 9.70 2.53 10.29
CA TYR A 332 8.33 3.03 10.40
C TYR A 332 7.65 3.07 9.03
N PHE A 333 8.35 3.47 7.97
CA PHE A 333 7.81 3.41 6.61
C PHE A 333 7.35 1.99 6.23
N TRP A 334 8.24 1.00 6.37
CA TRP A 334 7.95 -0.39 5.97
C TRP A 334 6.84 -1.07 6.79
N SER A 335 6.58 -0.61 8.02
CA SER A 335 5.45 -1.11 8.82
C SER A 335 4.10 -0.47 8.49
N ASN A 336 4.10 0.69 7.83
CA ASN A 336 2.90 1.53 7.71
C ASN A 336 2.39 1.71 6.27
N TRP A 337 3.20 1.41 5.25
CA TRP A 337 2.78 1.56 3.85
C TRP A 337 1.75 0.51 3.42
N ASN A 338 1.96 -0.77 3.74
CA ASN A 338 1.11 -1.90 3.37
C ASN A 338 0.81 -2.73 4.61
N ILE A 339 -0.22 -2.30 5.35
CA ILE A 339 -0.63 -2.91 6.61
C ILE A 339 -1.07 -4.37 6.45
N PRO A 340 -1.81 -4.79 5.39
CA PRO A 340 -2.17 -6.20 5.21
C PRO A 340 -0.96 -7.15 5.16
N VAL A 341 0.07 -6.79 4.38
CA VAL A 341 1.31 -7.59 4.30
C VAL A 341 2.09 -7.50 5.61
N HIS A 342 2.19 -6.32 6.20
CA HIS A 342 2.87 -6.14 7.48
C HIS A 342 2.23 -6.97 8.60
N LYS A 343 0.90 -6.92 8.76
CA LYS A 343 0.15 -7.72 9.75
C LYS A 343 0.35 -9.22 9.50
N TRP A 344 0.38 -9.66 8.24
CA TRP A 344 0.66 -11.06 7.88
C TRP A 344 2.06 -11.49 8.28
N CYS A 345 3.10 -10.73 7.89
CA CYS A 345 4.48 -11.00 8.26
C CYS A 345 4.66 -11.00 9.78
N LEU A 346 4.02 -10.06 10.49
CA LEU A 346 4.09 -9.97 11.93
C LEU A 346 3.46 -11.20 12.61
N ARG A 347 2.27 -11.61 12.18
CA ARG A 347 1.48 -12.69 12.81
C ARG A 347 2.02 -14.07 12.50
N HIS A 348 2.34 -14.35 11.24
CA HIS A 348 2.59 -15.70 10.74
C HIS A 348 4.07 -16.03 10.57
N PHE A 349 4.95 -15.03 10.61
CA PHE A 349 6.37 -15.21 10.40
C PHE A 349 7.18 -14.70 11.61
N TYR A 350 7.12 -13.40 11.89
CA TYR A 350 7.92 -12.76 12.93
C TYR A 350 7.57 -13.26 14.34
N LYS A 351 6.29 -13.23 14.76
CA LYS A 351 5.89 -13.69 16.11
C LYS A 351 6.24 -15.16 16.36
N PRO A 352 5.99 -16.11 15.43
CA PRO A 352 6.44 -17.49 15.59
C PRO A 352 7.95 -17.65 15.74
N ILE A 353 8.75 -16.93 14.94
CA ILE A 353 10.22 -16.93 15.06
C ILE A 353 10.66 -16.40 16.43
N MET A 354 10.06 -15.30 16.89
CA MET A 354 10.34 -14.73 18.21
C MET A 354 9.95 -15.67 19.35
N ARG A 355 8.82 -16.39 19.24
CA ARG A 355 8.38 -17.39 20.25
C ARG A 355 9.34 -18.57 20.37
N ARG A 356 10.12 -18.87 19.33
CA ARG A 356 11.18 -19.89 19.35
C ARG A 356 12.49 -19.40 19.99
N GLY A 357 12.53 -18.16 20.49
CA GLY A 357 13.71 -17.61 21.17
C GLY A 357 14.77 -16.99 20.24
N VAL A 358 14.46 -16.79 18.96
CA VAL A 358 15.39 -16.16 18.01
C VAL A 358 15.53 -14.66 18.29
N ASN A 359 16.74 -14.11 18.13
CA ASN A 359 17.01 -12.68 18.31
C ASN A 359 16.16 -11.81 17.36
N LYS A 360 15.68 -10.67 17.86
CA LYS A 360 14.92 -9.65 17.12
C LYS A 360 15.58 -9.26 15.80
N TRP A 361 16.88 -9.00 15.79
CA TRP A 361 17.60 -8.61 14.57
C TRP A 361 17.54 -9.71 13.50
N VAL A 362 17.78 -10.96 13.90
CA VAL A 362 17.69 -12.12 12.99
C VAL A 362 16.26 -12.31 12.48
N ALA A 363 15.26 -12.17 13.34
CA ALA A 363 13.85 -12.25 12.94
C ALA A 363 13.44 -11.13 11.96
N GLN A 364 13.94 -9.91 12.16
CA GLN A 364 13.71 -8.80 11.23
C GLN A 364 14.38 -9.05 9.87
N THR A 365 15.66 -9.45 9.86
CA THR A 365 16.38 -9.78 8.63
C THR A 365 15.70 -10.93 7.88
N ALA A 366 15.20 -11.95 8.58
CA ALA A 366 14.46 -13.05 7.97
C ALA A 366 13.17 -12.57 7.28
N VAL A 367 12.42 -11.64 7.90
CA VAL A 367 11.24 -11.03 7.25
C VAL A 367 11.63 -10.26 5.99
N PHE A 368 12.73 -9.49 6.04
CA PHE A 368 13.22 -8.76 4.87
C PHE A 368 13.69 -9.70 3.75
N LEU A 369 14.35 -10.82 4.07
CA LEU A 369 14.76 -11.83 3.09
C LEU A 369 13.57 -12.45 2.37
N VAL A 370 12.52 -12.83 3.12
CA VAL A 370 11.28 -13.36 2.52
C VAL A 370 10.60 -12.30 1.66
N SER A 371 10.58 -11.05 2.11
CA SER A 371 10.04 -9.95 1.31
C SER A 371 10.85 -9.74 0.03
N ALA A 372 12.17 -9.74 0.10
CA ALA A 372 13.07 -9.60 -1.05
C ALA A 372 12.88 -10.73 -2.07
N PHE A 373 12.68 -11.96 -1.60
CA PHE A 373 12.33 -13.10 -2.46
C PHE A 373 11.06 -12.84 -3.26
N PHE A 374 9.97 -12.38 -2.63
CA PHE A 374 8.72 -12.12 -3.35
C PHE A 374 8.82 -10.92 -4.31
N HIS A 375 9.59 -9.88 -3.96
CA HIS A 375 9.82 -8.76 -4.87
C HIS A 375 10.61 -9.20 -6.10
N GLU A 376 11.69 -9.97 -5.91
CA GLU A 376 12.44 -10.55 -7.02
C GLU A 376 11.54 -11.48 -7.85
N TYR A 377 10.79 -12.38 -7.23
CA TYR A 377 9.86 -13.30 -7.90
C TYR A 377 8.84 -12.57 -8.79
N LEU A 378 8.26 -11.47 -8.29
CA LEU A 378 7.26 -10.70 -9.05
C LEU A 378 7.86 -9.88 -10.19
N VAL A 379 9.15 -9.54 -10.13
CA VAL A 379 9.84 -8.73 -11.16
C VAL A 379 10.61 -9.60 -12.15
N SER A 380 11.42 -10.55 -11.67
CA SER A 380 12.32 -11.37 -12.48
C SER A 380 11.59 -12.38 -13.34
N VAL A 381 10.55 -13.05 -12.82
CA VAL A 381 9.85 -14.12 -13.54
C VAL A 381 9.09 -13.59 -14.76
N PRO A 382 8.28 -12.51 -14.68
CA PRO A 382 7.58 -11.97 -15.85
C PRO A 382 8.51 -11.34 -16.88
N LEU A 383 9.65 -10.80 -16.44
CA LEU A 383 10.68 -10.25 -17.32
C LEU A 383 11.62 -11.33 -17.87
N LYS A 384 11.56 -12.56 -17.33
CA LYS A 384 12.47 -13.68 -17.63
C LYS A 384 13.95 -13.34 -17.39
N MET A 385 14.23 -12.55 -16.35
CA MET A 385 15.56 -11.99 -16.06
C MET A 385 15.96 -12.17 -14.60
N PHE A 386 16.94 -13.04 -14.34
CA PHE A 386 17.38 -13.43 -12.99
C PHE A 386 18.67 -12.72 -12.56
N ARG A 387 18.65 -11.38 -12.54
CA ARG A 387 19.84 -10.56 -12.17
C ARG A 387 19.93 -10.23 -10.68
N LEU A 388 18.87 -10.46 -9.89
CA LEU A 388 18.81 -10.21 -8.44
C LEU A 388 18.92 -8.73 -8.03
N TRP A 389 18.62 -7.80 -8.94
CA TRP A 389 18.69 -6.36 -8.66
C TRP A 389 17.65 -5.91 -7.63
N ALA A 390 16.40 -6.40 -7.71
CA ALA A 390 15.35 -6.06 -6.75
C ALA A 390 15.66 -6.67 -5.38
N PHE A 391 16.18 -7.89 -5.35
CA PHE A 391 16.65 -8.55 -4.13
C PHE A 391 17.74 -7.72 -3.43
N MET A 392 18.79 -7.32 -4.15
CA MET A 392 19.88 -6.51 -3.59
C MET A 392 19.39 -5.12 -3.15
N GLY A 393 18.48 -4.51 -3.92
CA GLY A 393 17.82 -3.26 -3.55
C GLY A 393 17.11 -3.36 -2.20
N MET A 394 16.30 -4.41 -1.99
CA MET A 394 15.63 -4.65 -0.71
C MET A 394 16.60 -4.93 0.43
N MET A 395 17.68 -5.69 0.18
CA MET A 395 18.68 -5.99 1.21
C MET A 395 19.50 -4.77 1.64
N SER A 396 19.79 -3.86 0.71
CA SER A 396 20.48 -2.59 1.01
C SER A 396 19.68 -1.65 1.92
N GLN A 397 18.36 -1.83 2.00
CA GLN A 397 17.51 -1.07 2.92
C GLN A 397 17.81 -1.38 4.40
N ILE A 398 18.39 -2.55 4.73
CA ILE A 398 18.69 -2.90 6.12
C ILE A 398 19.84 -2.04 6.68
N PRO A 399 21.03 -1.96 6.05
CA PRO A 399 22.05 -0.99 6.42
C PRO A 399 21.55 0.46 6.42
N LEU A 400 20.75 0.83 5.41
CA LEU A 400 20.20 2.18 5.32
C LEU A 400 19.27 2.49 6.50
N ALA A 401 18.41 1.55 6.90
CA ALA A 401 17.53 1.70 8.05
C ALA A 401 18.31 1.88 9.35
N TRP A 402 19.42 1.15 9.52
CA TRP A 402 20.32 1.33 10.66
C TRP A 402 20.99 2.72 10.64
N PHE A 403 21.49 3.15 9.48
CA PHE A 403 22.13 4.47 9.32
C PHE A 403 21.16 5.61 9.62
N VAL A 404 20.00 5.63 8.96
CA VAL A 404 18.97 6.68 9.16
C VAL A 404 18.52 6.69 10.62
N GLY A 405 18.23 5.53 11.21
CA GLY A 405 17.81 5.45 12.62
C GLY A 405 18.88 5.85 13.64
N ARG A 406 20.17 5.74 13.28
CA ARG A 406 21.28 6.09 14.17
C ARG A 406 21.68 7.56 14.10
N PHE A 407 21.67 8.15 12.90
CA PHE A 407 22.27 9.45 12.62
C PHE A 407 21.26 10.56 12.32
N LEU A 408 20.06 10.24 11.82
CA LEU A 408 19.06 11.24 11.44
C LEU A 408 17.85 11.15 12.36
N ARG A 409 17.26 12.30 12.70
CA ARG A 409 16.09 12.40 13.59
C ARG A 409 15.11 13.45 13.10
N GLY A 410 13.82 13.29 13.42
CA GLY A 410 12.78 14.25 13.07
C GLY A 410 12.66 14.44 11.55
N ASN A 411 12.53 15.71 11.14
CA ASN A 411 12.35 16.11 9.74
C ASN A 411 13.51 15.68 8.83
N HIS A 412 14.74 15.59 9.34
CA HIS A 412 15.88 15.10 8.56
C HIS A 412 15.81 13.59 8.31
N GLY A 413 15.29 12.82 9.27
CA GLY A 413 14.99 11.40 9.08
C GLY A 413 13.93 11.20 8.01
N ASN A 414 12.86 12.01 8.06
CA ASN A 414 11.81 12.02 7.03
C ASN A 414 12.35 12.33 5.63
N ALA A 415 13.18 13.37 5.50
CA ALA A 415 13.82 13.71 4.24
C ALA A 415 14.67 12.55 3.70
N ALA A 416 15.42 11.85 4.55
CA ALA A 416 16.21 10.68 4.13
C ALA A 416 15.34 9.51 3.66
N VAL A 417 14.19 9.27 4.30
CA VAL A 417 13.22 8.28 3.81
C VAL A 417 12.73 8.66 2.41
N TRP A 418 12.36 9.92 2.18
CA TRP A 418 11.93 10.39 0.86
C TRP A 418 13.03 10.26 -0.21
N ILE A 419 14.27 10.63 0.11
CA ILE A 419 15.41 10.48 -0.81
C ILE A 419 15.60 9.00 -1.18
N SER A 420 15.51 8.10 -0.20
CA SER A 420 15.59 6.64 -0.44
C SER A 420 14.49 6.15 -1.37
N LEU A 421 13.24 6.61 -1.18
CA LEU A 421 12.12 6.22 -2.04
C LEU A 421 12.26 6.79 -3.46
N ILE A 422 12.68 8.05 -3.59
CA ILE A 422 12.82 8.70 -4.89
C ILE A 422 13.95 8.08 -5.70
N ILE A 423 15.09 7.74 -5.10
CA ILE A 423 16.28 7.27 -5.82
C ILE A 423 16.35 5.73 -5.91
N GLY A 424 15.95 5.02 -4.86
CA GLY A 424 16.14 3.57 -4.78
C GLY A 424 15.37 2.78 -5.84
N GLN A 425 14.11 3.13 -6.08
CA GLN A 425 13.25 2.40 -7.02
C GLN A 425 13.63 2.64 -8.50
N PRO A 426 13.88 3.88 -8.97
CA PRO A 426 14.32 4.10 -10.34
C PRO A 426 15.63 3.42 -10.67
N VAL A 427 16.58 3.32 -9.72
CA VAL A 427 17.83 2.58 -9.92
C VAL A 427 17.54 1.11 -10.26
N ALA A 428 16.69 0.44 -9.48
CA ALA A 428 16.30 -0.94 -9.76
C ALA A 428 15.59 -1.08 -11.10
N VAL A 429 14.60 -0.24 -11.38
CA VAL A 429 13.84 -0.26 -12.65
C VAL A 429 14.75 -0.03 -13.85
N LEU A 430 15.66 0.94 -13.77
CA LEU A 430 16.59 1.28 -14.84
C LEU A 430 17.55 0.12 -15.15
N MET A 431 18.05 -0.57 -14.11
CA MET A 431 18.89 -1.76 -14.30
C MET A 431 18.14 -2.90 -15.00
N TYR A 432 16.88 -3.17 -14.63
CA TYR A 432 16.06 -4.18 -15.34
C TYR A 432 15.74 -3.77 -16.77
N VAL A 433 15.37 -2.50 -17.01
CA VAL A 433 15.03 -2.02 -18.36
C VAL A 433 16.27 -2.01 -19.27
N HIS A 434 17.42 -1.60 -18.74
CA HIS A 434 18.70 -1.67 -19.45
C HIS A 434 18.99 -3.10 -19.89
N ASP A 435 19.01 -4.04 -18.95
CA ASP A 435 19.36 -5.42 -19.24
C ASP A 435 18.32 -6.07 -20.18
N TYR A 436 17.04 -5.72 -20.06
CA TYR A 436 15.98 -6.20 -20.96
C TYR A 436 16.26 -5.73 -22.39
N TYR A 437 16.60 -4.46 -22.56
CA TYR A 437 16.90 -3.93 -23.88
C TYR A 437 18.16 -4.52 -24.50
N VAL A 438 19.24 -4.67 -23.72
CA VAL A 438 20.47 -5.31 -24.20
C VAL A 438 20.18 -6.73 -24.68
N ILE A 439 19.40 -7.50 -23.92
CA ILE A 439 19.06 -8.89 -24.26
C ILE A 439 18.16 -8.95 -25.50
N HIS A 440 17.18 -8.05 -25.67
CA HIS A 440 16.20 -8.17 -26.73
C HIS A 440 16.52 -7.41 -28.02
N TYR A 441 17.32 -6.34 -27.96
CA TYR A 441 17.59 -5.46 -29.10
C TYR A 441 19.06 -5.43 -29.52
N MET A 442 20.03 -5.70 -28.62
CA MET A 442 21.45 -5.75 -29.00
C MET A 442 21.95 -7.15 -29.38
N SER A 443 21.32 -8.22 -28.89
CA SER A 443 21.74 -9.58 -29.29
C SER A 443 21.33 -9.94 -30.74
N GLN A 444 20.65 -9.04 -31.45
CA GLN A 444 20.21 -9.22 -32.85
C GLN A 444 21.06 -8.41 -33.86
N SER A 445 22.01 -7.62 -33.37
CA SER A 445 23.06 -6.97 -34.18
C SER A 445 24.38 -7.67 -33.98
#